data_AF-A0A7D6DIL3-F1
#
_entry.id   AF-A0A7D6DIL3-F1
#
_cell.length_a   1.000
_cell.length_b   1.000
_cell.length_c   1.000
_cell.angle_alpha   90.00
_cell.angle_beta   90.00
_cell.angle_gamma   90.00
#
_symmetry.space_group_name_H-M   'P 1'
#
loop_
_entity.id
_entity.type
_entity.pdbx_description
1 polymer ?
#
loop_
_entity_poly.entity_id
_entity_poly.type
_entity_poly.pdbx_seq_one_letter_code
_entity_poly.pdbx_strand_id
1 'polypeptide(L)' 'MQAITRLAYQHNILVMIDGTQGIVHRGIDVQALDIDFFVFSAHKLYDPIGLGICIDLKQVRQILPEC' A
#
# COMPACT_ATOMS: atom_id res chain seq x y z
N MET A 1 9.47 8.18 -1.78
CA MET A 1 8.32 7.49 -2.41
C MET A 1 7.69 8.34 -3.51
N GLN A 2 7.13 9.51 -3.20
CA GLN A 2 6.37 10.32 -4.17
C GLN A 2 7.09 10.63 -5.49
N ALA A 3 8.41 10.87 -5.48
CA ALA A 3 9.17 11.09 -6.72
C ALA A 3 9.18 9.86 -7.64
N ILE A 4 9.30 8.65 -7.06
CA ILE A 4 9.30 7.39 -7.81
C ILE A 4 7.90 7.10 -8.35
N THR A 5 6.87 7.28 -7.51
CA THR A 5 5.48 7.17 -7.93
C THR A 5 5.19 8.05 -9.15
N ARG A 6 5.53 9.34 -9.06
CA ARG A 6 5.27 10.30 -10.14
C ARG A 6 5.94 9.88 -11.44
N LEU A 7 7.19 9.43 -11.37
CA LEU A 7 7.91 8.93 -12.53
C LEU A 7 7.22 7.70 -13.13
N ALA A 8 6.82 6.73 -12.29
CA ALA A 8 6.12 5.53 -12.76
C ALA A 8 4.80 5.88 -13.49
N TYR A 9 4.03 6.83 -12.95
CA TYR A 9 2.76 7.26 -13.55
C TYR A 9 2.94 8.03 -14.86
N GLN A 10 4.04 8.75 -15.06
CA GLN A 10 4.37 9.34 -16.37
C GLN A 10 4.56 8.28 -17.46
N HIS A 11 4.86 7.03 -17.08
CA HIS A 11 5.05 5.90 -17.97
C HIS A 11 3.91 4.87 -17.90
N ASN A 12 2.78 5.18 -17.24
CA ASN A 12 1.66 4.25 -17.01
C ASN A 12 2.06 2.96 -16.28
N ILE A 13 3.04 3.03 -15.38
CA ILE A 13 3.53 1.90 -14.58
C ILE A 13 2.80 1.88 -13.24
N LEU A 14 2.31 0.70 -12.84
CA LEU A 14 1.71 0.47 -11.54
C LEU A 14 2.78 0.42 -10.43
N VAL A 15 2.46 0.97 -9.27
CA VAL A 15 3.35 1.05 -8.12
C VAL A 15 2.78 0.23 -6.97
N MET A 16 3.56 -0.75 -6.52
CA MET A 16 3.29 -1.55 -5.34
C MET A 16 4.37 -1.33 -4.28
N ILE A 17 3.96 -1.15 -3.02
CA ILE A 17 4.88 -1.08 -1.88
C ILE A 17 4.78 -2.36 -1.06
N ASP A 18 5.93 -2.97 -0.80
CA ASP A 18 6.10 -3.95 0.26
C ASP A 18 6.17 -3.25 1.62
N GLY A 19 5.07 -3.36 2.35
CA GLY A 19 4.85 -2.81 3.68
C GLY A 19 5.29 -3.69 4.83
N THR A 20 5.89 -4.86 4.59
CA THR A 20 6.15 -5.88 5.63
C THR A 20 6.90 -5.34 6.86
N GLN A 21 7.89 -4.47 6.66
CA GLN A 21 8.60 -3.79 7.76
C GLN A 21 7.93 -2.48 8.18
N GLY A 22 7.29 -1.81 7.22
CA GLY A 22 6.63 -0.53 7.44
C GLY A 22 5.43 -0.62 8.36
N ILE A 23 4.59 -1.64 8.17
CA ILE A 23 3.31 -1.83 8.86
C ILE A 23 3.44 -2.04 10.37
N VAL A 24 4.61 -2.48 10.83
CA VAL A 24 4.91 -2.75 12.25
C VAL A 24 5.78 -1.68 12.93
N HIS A 25 6.60 -0.98 12.16
CA HIS A 25 7.61 -0.07 12.71
C HIS A 25 7.33 1.40 12.41
N ARG A 26 6.38 1.72 11.54
CA ARG A 26 6.04 3.09 11.15
C ARG A 26 4.52 3.24 11.02
N GLY A 27 4.00 4.38 11.47
CA GLY A 27 2.65 4.81 11.08
C GLY A 27 2.66 5.07 9.57
N ILE A 28 2.03 4.20 8.78
CA ILE A 28 1.90 4.38 7.34
C ILE A 28 0.51 4.89 7.02
N ASP A 29 0.46 6.06 6.40
CA ASP A 29 -0.73 6.56 5.72
C ASP A 29 -0.68 6.14 4.25
N VAL A 30 -1.40 5.07 3.92
CA VAL A 30 -1.46 4.53 2.56
C VAL A 30 -2.16 5.47 1.57
N GLN A 31 -3.01 6.39 2.03
CA GLN A 31 -3.67 7.37 1.17
C GLN A 31 -2.68 8.44 0.72
N ALA A 32 -1.82 8.89 1.63
CA ALA A 32 -0.79 9.91 1.37
C ALA A 32 0.38 9.42 0.51
N LEU A 33 0.57 8.10 0.39
CA LEU A 33 1.69 7.51 -0.35
C LEU A 33 1.54 7.55 -1.86
N ASP A 34 0.31 7.72 -2.36
CA ASP A 34 -0.04 7.71 -3.79
C ASP A 34 0.55 6.49 -4.51
N ILE A 35 -0.05 5.33 -4.28
CA ILE A 35 0.38 4.04 -4.82
C ILE A 35 -0.83 3.20 -5.17
N ASP A 36 -0.64 2.17 -6.00
CA ASP A 36 -1.72 1.29 -6.43
C ASP A 36 -1.96 0.17 -5.43
N PHE A 37 -0.88 -0.45 -4.93
CA PHE A 37 -0.96 -1.61 -4.06
C PHE A 37 -0.09 -1.48 -2.82
N PHE A 38 -0.62 -1.95 -1.70
CA PHE A 38 0.12 -2.11 -0.45
C PHE A 38 0.03 -3.55 0.03
N VAL A 39 1.18 -4.21 0.19
CA VAL A 39 1.25 -5.64 0.53
C VAL A 39 2.05 -5.87 1.80
N PHE A 40 1.62 -6.82 2.63
CA PHE A 40 2.40 -7.24 3.79
C PHE A 40 1.95 -8.63 4.26
N SER A 41 2.79 -9.30 5.03
CA SER A 41 2.41 -10.55 5.70
C SER A 41 1.69 -10.28 7.02
N ALA A 42 0.54 -10.92 7.25
CA ALA A 42 -0.28 -10.69 8.43
C ALA A 42 0.43 -11.11 9.73
N HIS A 43 1.30 -12.13 9.68
CA HIS A 43 2.10 -12.55 10.83
C HIS A 43 3.10 -11.49 11.34
N LYS A 44 3.32 -10.40 10.59
CA LYS A 44 4.02 -9.23 11.12
C LYS A 44 3.18 -8.47 12.14
N LEU A 45 1.85 -8.53 12.00
CA LEU A 45 0.86 -7.98 12.93
C LEU A 45 0.33 -9.03 13.91
N TYR A 46 1.15 -10.02 14.28
CA TYR A 46 0.83 -11.06 15.27
C TYR A 46 -0.25 -12.08 14.86
N ASP A 47 -0.64 -12.11 13.58
CA ASP A 47 -1.54 -13.14 13.04
C ASP A 47 -0.80 -14.48 12.80
N PRO A 48 -1.49 -15.63 12.68
CA PRO A 48 -0.85 -16.89 12.33
C PRO A 48 -0.11 -16.85 10.99
N ILE A 49 0.92 -17.69 10.87
CA ILE A 49 1.71 -17.83 9.64
C ILE A 49 0.81 -18.40 8.53
N GLY A 50 0.99 -17.88 7.31
CA GLY A 50 0.30 -18.37 6.11
C GLY A 50 -0.70 -17.37 5.50
N LEU A 51 -0.98 -16.25 6.17
CA LEU A 51 -1.80 -15.17 5.62
C LEU A 51 -0.95 -13.97 5.16
N GLY A 52 -1.26 -13.49 3.95
CA GLY A 52 -0.76 -12.24 3.39
C GLY A 52 -1.92 -11.33 3.00
N ILE A 53 -1.70 -10.02 3.10
CA ILE A 53 -2.68 -9.00 2.75
C ILE A 53 -2.17 -8.23 1.54
N CYS A 54 -3.05 -8.01 0.56
CA CYS A 54 -2.87 -7.12 -0.57
C CYS A 54 -4.05 -6.14 -0.60
N ILE A 55 -3.74 -4.85 -0.57
CA ILE A 55 -4.74 -3.78 -0.60
C ILE A 55 -4.63 -3.08 -1.95
N ASP A 56 -5.72 -3.08 -2.72
CA ASP A 56 -5.87 -2.24 -3.92
C ASP A 56 -6.41 -0.87 -3.50
N LEU A 57 -5.57 0.15 -3.59
CA LEU A 57 -5.90 1.50 -3.15
C LEU A 57 -6.74 2.26 -4.18
N LYS A 58 -6.70 1.89 -5.46
CA LYS A 58 -7.62 2.46 -6.47
C LYS A 58 -9.04 2.02 -6.20
N GLN A 59 -9.24 0.74 -5.90
CA GLN A 59 -10.55 0.22 -5.53
C GLN A 59 -11.02 0.84 -4.22
N VAL A 60 -10.17 0.89 -3.19
CA VAL A 60 -10.52 1.50 -1.89
C VAL A 60 -10.89 2.98 -2.02
N ARG A 61 -10.21 3.75 -2.87
CA ARG A 61 -10.56 5.16 -3.14
C ARG A 61 -11.95 5.33 -3.78
N GLN A 62 -12.46 4.36 -4.53
CA GLN A 62 -13.79 4.44 -5.17
C GLN A 62 -14.96 4.20 -4.20
N ILE A 63 -14.72 3.47 -3.10
CA ILE A 63 -15.75 3.11 -2.10
C ILE A 63 -15.72 3.99 -0.86
N LEU A 64 -14.67 4.79 -0.67
CA LEU A 64 -14.61 5.78 0.40
C LEU A 64 -15.26 7.10 -0.07
N PRO A 65 -16.14 7.73 0.75
CA PRO A 65 -16.67 9.04 0.43
C PRO A 65 -15.54 10.07 0.33
N GLU A 66 -15.61 10.97 -0.65
CA GLU A 66 -14.71 12.13 -0.71
C GLU A 66 -14.93 12.95 0.56
N CYS A 67 -13.91 12.98 1.43
CA CYS A 67 -13.92 13.74 2.68
C CYS A 67 -13.51 15.19 2.43
#